data_AF-A0A161JMK0-F1
#
_entry.id   AF-A0A161JMK0-F1
#
_cell.length_a   1.000
_cell.length_b   1.000
_cell.length_c   1.000
_cell.angle_alpha   90.00
_cell.angle_beta   90.00
_cell.angle_gamma   90.00
#
_symmetry.space_group_name_H-M   'P 1'
#
loop_
_entity.id
_entity.type
_entity.pdbx_description
1 polymer ?
#
loop_
_entity_poly.entity_id
_entity_poly.type
_entity_poly.pdbx_seq_one_letter_code
_entity_poly.pdbx_strand_id
1 'polypeptide(L)'
;MSALEESIRIATIAAKAADEKKADDIAVIDVSDMMAITDCFVVASADNERQVGAIVEEIEDEMTKAGFEPKRREGNRENRWVLLDYGLIVIHVQRQTEREFYGLDRLYRDCPLIEIDGIETFKRESSWSDEADIRNIDSIDELPPLPAEYEPGYEDD
;
A
#
# COMPACT_ATOMS: atom_id res chain seq x y z
N MET A 1 -13.17 -12.57 -9.18
CA MET A 1 -14.14 -12.06 -8.20
C MET A 1 -13.62 -10.70 -7.80
N SER A 2 -14.50 -9.71 -7.71
CA SER A 2 -14.14 -8.38 -7.21
C SER A 2 -14.33 -8.31 -5.71
N ALA A 3 -13.64 -7.38 -5.06
CA ALA A 3 -13.77 -7.13 -3.64
C ALA A 3 -15.24 -6.94 -3.21
N LEU A 4 -15.57 -7.46 -2.02
CA LEU A 4 -16.91 -7.29 -1.45
C LEU A 4 -17.17 -5.83 -1.05
N GLU A 5 -18.43 -5.39 -1.11
CA GLU A 5 -18.83 -4.03 -0.73
C GLU A 5 -18.42 -3.68 0.71
N GLU A 6 -18.47 -4.66 1.62
CA GLU A 6 -18.00 -4.49 2.99
C GLU A 6 -16.50 -4.23 3.06
N SER A 7 -15.69 -4.97 2.31
CA SER A 7 -14.23 -4.79 2.24
C SER A 7 -13.89 -3.40 1.69
N ILE A 8 -14.59 -2.94 0.65
CA ILE A 8 -14.43 -1.60 0.09
C ILE A 8 -14.80 -0.51 1.11
N ARG A 9 -15.89 -0.70 1.86
CA ARG A 9 -16.31 0.24 2.92
C ARG A 9 -15.25 0.37 4.00
N ILE A 10 -14.67 -0.75 4.44
CA ILE A 10 -13.61 -0.76 5.46
C ILE A 10 -12.34 -0.10 4.90
N ALA A 11 -11.94 -0.44 3.67
CA ALA A 11 -10.79 0.17 2.99
C ALA A 11 -10.97 1.70 2.82
N THR A 12 -12.20 2.16 2.56
CA THR A 12 -12.53 3.58 2.45
C THR A 12 -12.27 4.33 3.75
N ILE A 13 -12.59 3.74 4.91
CA ILE A 13 -12.35 4.35 6.22
C ILE A 13 -10.84 4.53 6.43
N ALA A 14 -10.07 3.48 6.20
CA ALA A 14 -8.62 3.51 6.30
C ALA A 14 -7.97 4.54 5.35
N ALA A 15 -8.40 4.57 4.09
CA ALA A 15 -7.88 5.53 3.11
C ALA A 15 -8.18 6.99 3.51
N LYS A 16 -9.38 7.27 4.01
CA LYS A 16 -9.76 8.61 4.47
C LYS A 16 -9.01 9.04 5.73
N ALA A 17 -8.79 8.13 6.66
CA ALA A 17 -7.97 8.39 7.84
C ALA A 17 -6.50 8.68 7.47
N ALA A 18 -5.96 7.97 6.48
CA ALA A 18 -4.64 8.26 5.94
C ALA A 18 -4.57 9.65 5.27
N ASP A 19 -5.57 9.99 4.46
CA ASP A 19 -5.69 11.30 3.80
C ASP A 19 -5.81 12.46 4.80
N GLU A 20 -6.54 12.28 5.90
CA GLU A 20 -6.63 13.28 6.98
C GLU A 20 -5.27 13.59 7.61
N LYS A 21 -4.36 12.62 7.64
CA LYS A 21 -2.97 12.79 8.05
C LYS A 21 -2.01 13.15 6.92
N LYS A 22 -2.56 13.51 5.75
CA LYS A 22 -1.84 13.93 4.54
C LYS A 22 -0.85 12.85 4.11
N ALA A 23 -1.29 11.59 4.12
CA ALA A 23 -0.51 10.52 3.53
C ALA A 23 -0.41 10.71 2.02
N ASP A 24 0.73 10.34 1.46
CA ASP A 24 1.00 10.40 0.03
C ASP A 24 0.64 9.08 -0.66
N ASP A 25 0.34 9.16 -1.96
CA ASP A 25 0.17 8.02 -2.85
C ASP A 25 -0.83 6.95 -2.35
N ILE A 26 -1.95 7.37 -1.77
CA ILE A 26 -2.94 6.46 -1.19
C ILE A 26 -3.57 5.58 -2.28
N ALA A 27 -3.25 4.29 -2.28
CA ALA A 27 -3.75 3.31 -3.23
C ALA A 27 -4.66 2.31 -2.53
N VAL A 28 -5.88 2.12 -3.05
CA VAL A 28 -6.74 1.00 -2.67
C VAL A 28 -6.74 -0.01 -3.82
N ILE A 29 -6.30 -1.23 -3.55
CA ILE A 29 -6.06 -2.26 -4.56
C ILE A 29 -6.98 -3.45 -4.29
N ASP A 30 -7.74 -3.87 -5.29
CA ASP A 30 -8.53 -5.10 -5.25
C ASP A 30 -7.64 -6.32 -5.47
N VAL A 31 -7.38 -7.07 -4.40
CA VAL A 31 -6.54 -8.27 -4.41
C VAL A 31 -7.35 -9.56 -4.28
N SER A 32 -8.69 -9.48 -4.32
CA SER A 32 -9.60 -10.61 -4.09
C SER A 32 -9.48 -11.73 -5.14
N ASP A 33 -8.99 -11.42 -6.34
CA ASP A 33 -8.68 -12.43 -7.37
C ASP A 33 -7.32 -13.13 -7.16
N MET A 34 -6.44 -12.53 -6.35
CA MET A 34 -5.09 -13.05 -6.08
C MET A 34 -4.98 -13.71 -4.70
N MET A 35 -5.84 -13.34 -3.75
CA MET A 35 -5.80 -13.82 -2.38
C MET A 35 -7.11 -14.48 -1.98
N ALA A 36 -7.02 -15.59 -1.23
CA ALA A 36 -8.20 -16.35 -0.83
C ALA A 36 -8.98 -15.74 0.35
N ILE A 37 -8.39 -14.78 1.07
CA ILE A 37 -8.93 -14.23 2.33
C ILE A 37 -9.03 -12.71 2.28
N THR A 38 -7.97 -12.03 1.83
CA THR A 38 -7.94 -10.57 1.76
C THR A 38 -8.53 -10.08 0.46
N ASP A 39 -9.47 -9.13 0.54
CA ASP A 39 -10.10 -8.53 -0.63
C ASP A 39 -9.40 -7.24 -1.07
N CYS A 40 -8.93 -6.43 -0.11
CA CYS A 40 -8.33 -5.13 -0.42
C CYS A 40 -7.01 -4.90 0.29
N PHE A 41 -6.07 -4.30 -0.43
CA PHE A 41 -4.93 -3.62 0.16
C PHE A 41 -5.16 -2.12 0.17
N VAL A 42 -4.76 -1.46 1.26
CA VAL A 42 -4.63 0.00 1.33
C VAL A 42 -3.17 0.31 1.52
N VAL A 43 -2.54 1.00 0.59
CA VAL A 43 -1.12 1.40 0.66
C VAL A 43 -1.06 2.91 0.78
N ALA A 44 -0.36 3.40 1.80
CA ALA A 44 -0.18 4.82 2.07
C ALA A 44 1.29 5.12 2.38
N SER A 45 1.76 6.29 1.95
CA SER A 45 3.15 6.72 2.10
C SER A 45 3.31 7.99 2.92
N ALA A 46 4.51 8.22 3.43
CA ALA A 46 4.88 9.45 4.11
C ALA A 46 6.40 9.69 4.05
N ASP A 47 6.81 10.95 4.22
CA ASP A 47 8.23 11.35 4.15
C ASP A 47 9.07 10.78 5.30
N ASN A 48 8.48 10.68 6.49
CA ASN A 48 9.20 10.37 7.72
C ASN A 48 8.42 9.46 8.68
N GLU A 49 9.19 8.79 9.55
CA GLU A 49 8.73 7.83 10.55
C GLU A 49 7.67 8.39 11.51
N ARG A 50 7.76 9.68 11.85
CA ARG A 50 6.80 10.32 12.74
C ARG A 50 5.44 10.46 12.06
N GLN A 51 5.41 10.81 10.78
CA GLN A 51 4.17 10.90 10.02
C GLN A 51 3.57 9.51 9.76
N VAL A 52 4.40 8.50 9.45
CA VAL A 52 3.94 7.10 9.39
C VAL A 52 3.23 6.70 10.69
N GLY A 53 3.84 6.99 11.85
CA GLY A 53 3.20 6.74 13.15
C GLY A 53 1.86 7.45 13.31
N ALA A 54 1.77 8.74 12.92
CA ALA A 54 0.54 9.50 13.01
C ALA A 54 -0.58 8.99 12.08
N ILE A 55 -0.23 8.54 10.88
CA ILE A 55 -1.17 7.91 9.93
C ILE A 55 -1.70 6.61 10.52
N VAL A 56 -0.81 5.75 11.05
CA VAL A 56 -1.19 4.48 11.68
C VAL A 56 -2.14 4.71 12.85
N GLU A 57 -1.82 5.65 13.74
CA GLU A 57 -2.66 5.98 14.91
C GLU A 57 -4.06 6.44 14.47
N GLU A 58 -4.16 7.31 13.46
CA GLU A 58 -5.47 7.77 12.97
C GLU A 58 -6.28 6.65 12.32
N ILE A 59 -5.63 5.78 11.55
CA ILE A 59 -6.29 4.62 10.96
C ILE A 59 -6.82 3.69 12.06
N GLU A 60 -6.01 3.36 13.06
CA GLU A 60 -6.45 2.55 14.21
C GLU A 60 -7.64 3.23 14.93
N ASP A 61 -7.55 4.53 15.20
CA ASP A 61 -8.62 5.30 15.88
C ASP A 61 -9.94 5.30 15.09
N GLU A 62 -9.91 5.59 13.79
CA GLU A 62 -11.12 5.61 12.95
C GLU A 62 -11.70 4.20 12.73
N MET A 63 -10.85 3.19 12.61
CA MET A 63 -11.28 1.80 12.50
C MET A 63 -11.95 1.32 13.79
N THR A 64 -11.38 1.62 14.96
CA THR A 64 -12.00 1.34 16.26
C THR A 64 -13.33 2.05 16.42
N LYS A 65 -13.44 3.34 16.03
CA LYS A 65 -14.71 4.09 16.03
C LYS A 65 -15.77 3.44 15.14
N ALA A 66 -15.36 2.84 14.03
CA ALA A 66 -16.22 2.09 13.12
C ALA A 66 -16.52 0.65 13.58
N GLY A 67 -15.93 0.20 14.68
CA GLY A 67 -16.15 -1.12 15.28
C GLY A 67 -15.26 -2.24 14.74
N PHE A 68 -14.12 -1.89 14.12
CA PHE A 68 -13.14 -2.83 13.61
C PHE A 68 -11.85 -2.75 14.43
N GLU A 69 -11.31 -3.91 14.83
CA GLU A 69 -10.05 -4.00 15.55
C GLU A 69 -9.04 -4.78 14.71
N PRO A 70 -7.76 -4.38 14.68
CA PRO A 70 -6.74 -5.11 13.94
C PRO A 70 -6.54 -6.49 14.57
N LYS A 71 -6.55 -7.52 13.74
CA LYS A 71 -6.18 -8.89 14.16
C LYS A 71 -4.70 -8.97 14.46
N ARG A 72 -3.91 -8.20 13.72
CA ARG A 72 -2.45 -8.17 13.84
C ARG A 72 -1.94 -6.80 13.46
N ARG A 73 -0.89 -6.38 14.16
CA ARG A 73 -0.04 -5.26 13.79
C ARG A 73 1.38 -5.76 13.68
N GLU A 74 2.02 -5.48 12.55
CA GLU A 74 3.43 -5.73 12.31
C GLU A 74 4.14 -4.44 11.90
N GLY A 75 5.45 -4.40 12.06
CA GLY A 75 6.26 -3.23 11.72
C GLY A 75 7.54 -3.17 12.52
N ASN A 76 8.48 -2.35 12.05
CA ASN A 76 9.72 -2.11 12.80
C ASN A 76 9.48 -1.08 13.94
N ARG A 77 10.38 -1.06 14.93
CA ARG A 77 10.28 -0.16 16.10
C ARG A 77 10.36 1.32 15.74
N GLU A 78 10.80 1.63 14.52
CA GLU A 78 11.05 2.99 14.03
C GLU A 78 9.95 3.46 13.07
N ASN A 79 8.85 2.72 12.87
CA ASN A 79 7.76 3.11 11.95
C ASN A 79 8.24 3.46 10.53
N ARG A 80 9.23 2.72 10.01
CA ARG A 80 9.60 2.81 8.58
C ARG A 80 8.57 2.11 7.70
N TRP A 81 8.00 1.02 8.22
CA TRP A 81 6.85 0.35 7.65
C TRP A 81 6.02 -0.26 8.78
N VAL A 82 4.71 -0.19 8.61
CA VAL A 82 3.71 -0.76 9.50
C VAL A 82 2.65 -1.45 8.65
N LEU A 83 2.25 -2.63 9.10
CA LEU A 83 1.19 -3.43 8.51
C LEU A 83 0.08 -3.63 9.54
N LEU A 84 -1.14 -3.26 9.18
CA LEU A 84 -2.34 -3.51 9.98
C LEU A 84 -3.22 -4.53 9.24
N ASP A 85 -3.44 -5.68 9.85
CA ASP A 85 -4.24 -6.78 9.29
C ASP A 85 -5.61 -6.83 9.96
N TYR A 86 -6.67 -6.59 9.18
CA TYR A 86 -8.07 -6.70 9.59
C TYR A 86 -8.74 -7.96 9.00
N GLY A 87 -7.99 -8.83 8.35
CA GLY A 87 -8.45 -10.05 7.70
C GLY A 87 -8.98 -9.81 6.29
N LEU A 88 -10.09 -9.09 6.16
CA LEU A 88 -10.68 -8.78 4.84
C LEU A 88 -9.91 -7.68 4.11
N ILE A 89 -9.24 -6.80 4.86
CA ILE A 89 -8.34 -5.79 4.32
C ILE A 89 -7.00 -5.82 5.06
N VAL A 90 -5.94 -5.45 4.35
CA VAL A 90 -4.61 -5.22 4.94
C VAL A 90 -4.14 -3.82 4.55
N ILE A 91 -3.59 -3.11 5.52
CA ILE A 91 -3.17 -1.72 5.36
C ILE A 91 -1.66 -1.65 5.53
N HIS A 92 -0.97 -1.13 4.52
CA HIS A 92 0.45 -0.85 4.51
C HIS A 92 0.67 0.66 4.65
N VAL A 93 1.29 1.09 5.75
CA VAL A 93 1.73 2.48 5.92
C VAL A 93 3.25 2.45 6.03
N GLN A 94 3.92 3.09 5.09
CA GLN A 94 5.38 3.02 5.00
C GLN A 94 5.97 4.33 4.54
N ARG A 95 7.27 4.49 4.72
CA ARG A 95 7.98 5.60 4.10
C ARG A 95 8.07 5.39 2.59
N GLN A 96 8.21 6.49 1.85
CA GLN A 96 8.34 6.45 0.39
C GLN A 96 9.51 5.57 -0.07
N THR A 97 10.66 5.68 0.60
CA THR A 97 11.85 4.85 0.31
C THR A 97 11.60 3.34 0.47
N GLU A 98 10.83 2.95 1.48
CA GLU A 98 10.45 1.56 1.71
C GLU A 98 9.43 1.08 0.68
N ARG A 99 8.50 1.95 0.25
CA ARG A 99 7.54 1.63 -0.82
C ARG A 99 8.23 1.31 -2.14
N GLU A 100 9.19 2.14 -2.51
CA GLU A 100 10.00 1.95 -3.71
C GLU A 100 10.82 0.67 -3.62
N PHE A 101 11.48 0.42 -2.48
CA PHE A 101 12.30 -0.77 -2.27
C PHE A 101 11.50 -2.07 -2.31
N TYR A 102 10.35 -2.14 -1.61
CA TYR A 102 9.52 -3.35 -1.59
C TYR A 102 8.68 -3.51 -2.85
N GLY A 103 8.41 -2.42 -3.59
CA GLY A 103 7.74 -2.46 -4.88
C GLY A 103 6.35 -3.09 -4.84
N LEU A 104 5.55 -2.85 -3.80
CA LEU A 104 4.21 -3.42 -3.69
C LEU A 104 3.31 -3.01 -4.87
N ASP A 105 3.42 -1.77 -5.35
CA ASP A 105 2.67 -1.30 -6.53
C ASP A 105 3.04 -2.10 -7.79
N ARG A 106 4.31 -2.49 -7.91
CA ARG A 106 4.82 -3.36 -8.97
C ARG A 106 4.30 -4.78 -8.80
N LEU A 107 4.37 -5.32 -7.59
CA LEU A 107 3.89 -6.67 -7.28
C LEU A 107 2.40 -6.81 -7.57
N TYR A 108 1.58 -5.80 -7.28
CA TYR A 108 0.12 -5.83 -7.52
C TYR A 108 -0.32 -5.01 -8.74
N ARG A 109 0.57 -4.80 -9.72
CA ARG A 109 0.30 -3.95 -10.91
C ARG A 109 -0.91 -4.38 -11.76
N ASP A 110 -1.29 -5.66 -11.73
CA ASP A 110 -2.40 -6.21 -12.52
C ASP A 110 -3.70 -6.29 -11.72
N CYS A 111 -3.65 -5.95 -10.43
CA CYS A 111 -4.82 -5.84 -9.59
C CYS A 111 -5.54 -4.50 -9.86
N PRO A 112 -6.88 -4.47 -9.95
CA PRO A 112 -7.62 -3.22 -10.12
C PRO A 112 -7.36 -2.22 -8.98
N LEU A 113 -7.34 -0.93 -9.31
CA LEU A 113 -7.43 0.13 -8.31
C LEU A 113 -8.90 0.45 -8.03
N ILE A 114 -9.22 0.70 -6.76
CA ILE A 114 -10.55 1.08 -6.31
C ILE A 114 -10.55 2.59 -6.05
N GLU A 115 -11.40 3.32 -6.76
CA GLU A 115 -11.55 4.76 -6.56
C GLU A 115 -12.27 5.04 -5.23
N ILE A 116 -11.73 5.97 -4.45
CA ILE A 116 -12.31 6.41 -3.18
C ILE A 116 -12.77 7.86 -3.31
N ASP A 117 -14.07 8.08 -3.10
CA ASP A 117 -14.66 9.43 -3.18
C ASP A 117 -14.04 10.38 -2.14
N GLY A 118 -13.52 11.50 -2.64
CA GLY A 118 -12.87 12.54 -1.87
C GLY A 118 -11.35 12.39 -1.69
N ILE A 119 -10.73 11.34 -2.24
CA ILE A 119 -9.28 11.13 -2.21
C ILE A 119 -8.73 11.15 -3.63
N GLU A 120 -7.55 11.75 -3.83
CA GLU A 120 -6.86 11.65 -5.12
C GLU A 120 -6.51 10.19 -5.40
N THR A 121 -6.97 9.68 -6.55
CA THR A 121 -6.70 8.29 -6.93
C THR A 121 -5.23 8.16 -7.30
N PHE A 122 -4.51 7.29 -6.58
CA PHE A 122 -3.15 6.91 -6.91
C PHE A 122 -3.02 6.50 -8.38
N LYS A 123 -2.01 7.05 -9.06
CA LYS A 123 -1.70 6.68 -10.44
C LYS A 123 -0.44 5.82 -10.43
N ARG A 124 -0.54 4.63 -11.02
CA ARG A 124 0.64 3.83 -11.31
C ARG A 124 1.47 4.57 -12.37
N GLU A 125 2.67 5.01 -12.01
CA GLU A 125 3.67 5.54 -12.94
C GLU A 125 3.80 4.59 -14.15
N SER A 126 3.83 5.12 -15.37
CA SER A 126 3.88 4.28 -16.59
C SER A 126 5.28 3.74 -16.91
N SER A 127 6.32 4.12 -16.15
CA SER A 127 7.72 3.73 -16.45
C SER A 127 8.09 2.32 -15.99
N TRP A 128 7.25 1.65 -15.19
CA TRP A 128 7.47 0.26 -14.79
C TRP A 128 7.37 -0.66 -16.01
N SER A 129 8.50 -0.92 -16.67
CA SER A 129 8.57 -1.68 -17.92
C SER A 129 7.90 -3.04 -17.79
N ASP A 130 7.17 -3.44 -18.83
CA ASP A 130 6.49 -4.73 -18.96
C ASP A 130 7.45 -5.93 -19.09
N GLU A 131 8.76 -5.74 -18.88
CA GLU A 131 9.78 -6.66 -19.38
C GLU A 131 10.04 -7.89 -18.50
N ALA A 132 9.44 -7.99 -17.32
CA ALA A 132 9.53 -9.21 -16.52
C ALA A 132 8.27 -9.46 -15.69
N ASP A 133 7.79 -10.70 -15.72
CA ASP A 133 6.73 -11.17 -14.82
C ASP A 133 7.31 -11.38 -13.41
N ILE A 134 7.40 -10.28 -12.64
CA ILE A 134 8.01 -10.24 -11.31
C ILE A 134 7.32 -11.20 -10.33
N ARG A 135 6.05 -11.55 -10.58
CA ARG A 135 5.27 -12.42 -9.69
C ARG A 135 5.72 -13.88 -9.72
N ASN A 136 6.39 -14.29 -10.79
CA ASN A 136 6.81 -15.67 -11.02
C ASN A 136 8.33 -15.86 -10.84
N ILE A 137 8.95 -15.00 -10.03
CA ILE A 137 10.38 -15.06 -9.75
C ILE A 137 10.63 -15.92 -8.50
N ASP A 138 11.52 -16.91 -8.63
CA ASP A 138 11.85 -17.87 -7.57
C ASP A 138 13.05 -17.43 -6.71
N SER A 139 13.80 -16.40 -7.13
CA SER A 139 14.99 -15.88 -6.43
C SER A 139 15.14 -14.36 -6.53
N ILE A 140 15.71 -13.74 -5.50
CA ILE A 140 16.03 -12.31 -5.50
C ILE A 140 16.98 -11.91 -6.64
N ASP A 141 17.82 -12.84 -7.13
CA ASP A 141 18.77 -12.62 -8.22
C ASP A 141 18.11 -12.51 -9.60
N GLU A 142 16.85 -12.93 -9.71
CA GLU A 142 16.05 -12.88 -10.94
C GLU A 142 15.21 -11.61 -11.02
N LEU A 143 15.22 -10.77 -9.97
CA LEU A 143 14.59 -9.46 -10.01
C LEU A 143 15.21 -8.65 -11.15
N PRO A 144 14.39 -8.16 -12.10
CA PRO A 144 14.88 -7.23 -13.12
C PRO A 144 15.48 -5.99 -12.43
N PRO A 145 16.55 -5.42 -12.99
CA PRO A 145 17.21 -4.26 -12.41
C PRO A 145 16.22 -3.11 -12.24
N LEU A 146 16.46 -2.28 -11.22
CA LEU A 146 15.69 -1.05 -11.04
C LEU A 146 15.84 -0.19 -12.30
N PRO A 147 14.78 0.51 -12.75
CA PRO A 147 14.93 1.51 -13.79
C PRO A 147 16.01 2.52 -13.37
N ALA A 148 16.77 3.04 -14.35
CA ALA A 148 17.97 3.85 -14.09
C ALA A 148 17.68 5.06 -13.18
N GLU A 149 16.49 5.65 -13.29
CA GLU A 149 16.00 6.77 -12.46
C GLU A 149 15.86 6.44 -10.97
N TYR A 150 15.82 5.15 -10.61
CA TYR A 150 15.74 4.65 -9.23
C TYR A 150 17.03 3.97 -8.76
N GLU A 151 18.11 3.96 -9.56
CA GLU A 151 19.39 3.45 -9.10
C GLU A 151 20.04 4.41 -8.08
N PRO A 152 20.62 3.90 -6.98
CA PRO A 152 21.32 4.74 -6.02
C PRO A 152 22.46 5.54 -6.69
N GLY A 153 22.29 6.85 -6.79
CA GLY A 153 23.25 7.76 -7.44
C GLY A 153 22.82 8.32 -8.80
N TYR A 154 21.58 8.10 -9.22
CA TYR A 154 21.00 8.81 -10.37
C TYR A 154 20.85 10.32 -10.04
N GLU A 155 21.44 11.17 -10.87
CA GLU A 155 21.22 12.62 -10.89
C GLU A 155 20.51 12.96 -12.22
N ASP A 156 19.43 13.72 -12.13
CA ASP A 156 18.64 14.16 -13.28
C ASP A 156 19.38 15.32 -13.98
N ASP A 157 19.97 15.05 -15.15
CA ASP A 157 20.73 16.02 -15.97
C ASP A 157 19.81 17.00 -16.73
#